data_AF-A0A814C838-F1
#
_entry.id   AF-A0A814C838-F1
#
_cell.length_a   1.000
_cell.length_b   1.000
_cell.length_c   1.000
_cell.angle_alpha   90.00
_cell.angle_beta   90.00
_cell.angle_gamma   90.00
#
_symmetry.space_group_name_H-M   'P 1'
#
loop_
_entity.id
_entity.type
_entity.pdbx_description
1 polymer ?
#
loop_
_entity_poly.entity_id
_entity_poly.type
_entity_poly.pdbx_seq_one_letter_code
_entity_poly.pdbx_strand_id
1 'polypeptide(L)'
;MDQVDIRLECENNTKYSKLKNKENIIICPECFEHDVNIEETFKRPLNKEKILRKEIELFFERIEVNDFNQAIEKHFDEITFQIDIHTERLIEKINEYRIELIE
;
A
#
# COMPACT_ATOMS: atom_id res chain seq x y z
N MET A 1 -0.15 6.02 11.67
CA MET A 1 0.82 5.64 12.72
C MET A 1 0.49 6.24 14.10
N ASP A 2 -0.27 7.33 14.19
CA ASP A 2 -0.43 8.10 15.44
C ASP A 2 -1.31 7.45 16.52
N GLN A 3 -2.04 6.39 16.18
CA GLN A 3 -2.94 5.70 17.11
C GLN A 3 -2.28 4.56 17.89
N VAL A 4 -1.04 4.17 17.59
CA VAL A 4 -0.36 3.03 18.22
C VAL A 4 0.00 3.35 19.67
N ASP A 5 -0.45 2.49 20.60
CA ASP A 5 -0.11 2.59 22.02
C ASP A 5 1.18 1.84 22.34
N ILE A 6 2.16 2.57 22.85
CA ILE A 6 3.49 2.12 23.23
C ILE A 6 3.57 1.98 24.74
N ARG A 7 4.03 0.81 25.22
CA ARG A 7 4.20 0.53 26.64
C ARG A 7 5.58 0.99 27.12
N LEU A 8 5.60 1.88 28.10
CA LEU A 8 6.79 2.43 28.73
C LEU A 8 7.34 1.46 29.80
N GLU A 9 8.51 1.78 30.36
CA GLU A 9 9.15 0.99 31.41
C GLU A 9 8.34 0.97 32.70
N CYS A 10 7.76 2.12 33.08
CA CYS A 10 6.78 2.24 34.16
C CYS A 10 5.42 1.56 33.89
N GLU A 11 5.34 0.73 32.86
CA GLU A 11 4.14 0.01 32.39
C GLU A 11 2.98 0.87 31.90
N ASN A 12 3.06 2.20 32.01
CA ASN A 12 2.09 3.11 31.41
C ASN A 12 2.10 3.02 29.88
N ASN A 13 0.97 3.32 29.26
CA ASN A 13 0.85 3.41 27.81
C ASN A 13 0.94 4.88 27.37
N THR A 14 1.64 5.13 26.26
CA THR A 14 1.68 6.43 25.60
C THR A 14 1.48 6.28 24.09
N LYS A 15 1.16 7.36 23.39
CA LYS A 15 0.99 7.32 21.93
C LYS A 15 2.33 7.34 21.22
N TYR A 16 2.48 6.53 20.17
CA TYR A 16 3.67 6.52 19.32
C TYR A 16 4.03 7.92 18.79
N SER A 17 3.03 8.73 18.43
CA SER A 17 3.20 10.12 17.98
C SER A 17 3.85 11.03 19.03
N LYS A 18 3.67 10.75 20.33
CA LYS A 18 4.33 11.49 21.41
C LYS A 18 5.83 11.19 21.53
N LEU A 19 6.32 10.15 20.84
CA LEU A 19 7.70 9.66 20.92
C LEU A 19 8.46 9.80 19.59
N LYS A 20 7.81 9.54 18.44
CA LYS A 20 8.43 9.34 17.11
C LYS A 20 9.42 10.44 16.65
N ASN A 21 9.27 11.68 17.12
CA ASN A 21 10.07 12.83 16.66
C ASN A 21 10.80 13.55 17.80
N LYS A 22 10.97 12.90 18.95
CA LYS A 22 11.70 13.46 20.10
C LYS A 22 13.16 13.00 20.10
N GLU A 23 13.96 13.66 20.94
CA GLU A 23 15.31 13.21 21.27
C GLU A 23 15.30 11.78 21.81
N ASN A 24 16.40 11.05 21.65
CA ASN A 24 16.44 9.64 21.97
C ASN A 24 16.17 9.34 23.45
N ILE A 25 16.49 10.28 24.34
CA ILE A 25 16.22 10.19 25.77
C ILE A 25 15.30 11.34 26.15
N ILE A 26 14.18 11.01 26.79
CA ILE A 26 13.20 12.00 27.27
C ILE A 26 12.76 11.68 28.68
N ILE A 27 12.32 12.67 29.44
CA ILE A 27 11.57 12.42 30.68
C ILE A 27 10.24 11.74 30.31
N CYS A 28 9.89 10.68 31.04
CA CYS A 28 8.66 9.92 30.85
C CYS A 28 7.44 10.85 30.77
N PRO A 29 6.68 10.84 29.67
CA PRO A 29 5.56 11.77 29.48
C PRO A 29 4.32 11.42 30.32
N GLU A 30 4.32 10.27 31.00
CA GLU A 30 3.16 9.79 31.75
C GLU A 30 3.36 9.85 33.27
N CYS A 31 4.57 9.57 33.79
CA CYS A 31 4.86 9.67 35.23
C CYS A 31 5.90 10.72 35.61
N PHE A 32 6.67 11.27 34.65
CA PHE A 32 7.66 12.33 34.89
C PHE A 32 8.80 11.99 35.87
N GLU A 33 8.98 10.71 36.22
CA GLU A 33 9.92 10.26 37.26
C GLU A 33 11.19 9.56 36.75
N HIS A 34 11.22 9.14 35.48
CA HIS A 34 12.36 8.45 34.88
C HIS A 34 12.60 8.90 33.45
N ASP A 35 13.81 8.61 32.96
CA ASP A 35 14.17 8.79 31.58
C ASP A 35 13.72 7.59 30.74
N VAL A 36 13.18 7.87 29.57
CA VAL A 36 12.74 6.90 28.58
C VAL A 36 13.70 6.98 27.40
N ASN A 37 14.41 5.88 27.15
CA ASN A 37 15.13 5.68 25.90
C ASN A 37 14.13 5.25 24.82
N ILE A 38 13.86 6.13 23.86
CA ILE A 38 12.85 5.94 22.82
C ILE A 38 13.23 4.77 21.91
N GLU A 39 14.49 4.68 21.50
CA GLU A 39 14.95 3.61 20.61
C GLU A 39 14.82 2.24 21.28
N GLU A 40 15.22 2.11 22.54
CA GLU A 40 15.06 0.87 23.30
C GLU A 40 13.58 0.54 23.53
N THR A 41 12.78 1.55 23.87
CA THR A 41 11.33 1.41 24.06
C THR A 41 10.65 0.87 22.80
N PHE A 42 10.99 1.37 21.62
CA PHE A 42 10.44 0.86 20.36
C PHE A 42 10.94 -0.55 20.02
N LYS A 43 12.15 -0.91 20.44
CA LYS A 43 12.73 -2.26 20.24
C LYS A 43 12.13 -3.32 21.17
N ARG A 44 11.44 -2.94 22.25
CA ARG A 44 10.78 -3.90 23.16
C ARG A 44 9.81 -4.80 22.37
N PRO A 45 9.77 -6.12 22.61
CA PRO A 45 9.01 -7.06 21.78
C PRO A 45 7.54 -6.67 21.54
N LEU A 46 6.83 -6.26 22.59
CA LEU A 46 5.42 -5.85 22.50
C LEU A 46 5.24 -4.59 21.65
N ASN A 47 6.10 -3.59 21.84
CA ASN A 47 6.01 -2.33 21.11
C ASN A 47 6.39 -2.51 19.64
N LYS A 48 7.46 -3.28 19.38
CA LYS A 48 7.89 -3.66 18.04
C LYS A 48 6.77 -4.38 17.29
N GLU A 49 6.10 -5.34 17.92
CA GLU A 49 4.97 -6.05 17.31
C GLU A 49 3.84 -5.09 16.93
N LYS A 50 3.41 -4.22 17.85
CA LYS A 50 2.34 -3.24 17.58
C LYS A 50 2.69 -2.27 16.45
N ILE A 51 3.94 -1.79 16.42
CA ILE A 51 4.44 -0.88 15.38
C ILE A 51 4.40 -1.61 14.03
N LEU A 52 4.99 -2.81 13.95
CA LEU A 52 5.03 -3.60 12.72
C LEU A 52 3.62 -3.96 12.22
N ARG A 53 2.72 -4.37 13.11
CA ARG A 53 1.33 -4.65 12.78
C ARG A 53 0.67 -3.43 12.12
N LYS A 54 0.85 -2.24 12.71
CA LYS A 54 0.24 -1.04 12.15
C LYS A 54 0.87 -0.62 10.82
N GLU A 55 2.17 -0.84 10.63
CA GLU A 55 2.84 -0.61 9.34
C GLU A 55 2.29 -1.53 8.25
N ILE A 56 2.02 -2.80 8.59
CA ILE A 56 1.38 -3.77 7.69
C ILE A 56 -0.05 -3.32 7.36
N GLU A 57 -0.85 -2.94 8.37
CA GLU A 57 -2.21 -2.41 8.14
C GLU A 57 -2.19 -1.19 7.20
N LEU A 58 -1.31 -0.22 7.44
CA LEU A 58 -1.17 0.96 6.57
C LEU A 58 -0.63 0.63 5.19
N PHE A 59 0.16 -0.44 5.05
CA PHE A 59 0.58 -0.93 3.75
C PHE A 59 -0.61 -1.48 2.99
N PHE A 60 -1.45 -2.31 3.61
CA PHE A 60 -2.67 -2.83 2.99
C PHE A 60 -3.71 -1.74 2.70
N GLU A 61 -3.85 -0.73 3.58
CA GLU A 61 -4.71 0.44 3.32
C GLU A 61 -4.21 1.26 2.11
N ARG A 62 -2.88 1.29 1.87
CA ARG A 62 -2.27 1.97 0.73
C ARG A 62 -2.26 1.15 -0.55
N ILE A 63 -2.49 -0.16 -0.48
CA ILE A 63 -2.76 -0.95 -1.68
C ILE A 63 -4.15 -0.50 -2.13
N GLU A 64 -4.19 0.56 -2.93
CA GLU A 64 -5.40 0.98 -3.59
C GLU A 64 -5.81 -0.13 -4.54
N VAL A 65 -6.95 -0.74 -4.25
CA VAL A 65 -7.65 -1.64 -5.19
C VAL A 65 -7.88 -0.95 -6.55
N ASN A 66 -7.90 0.40 -6.57
CA ASN A 66 -8.02 1.20 -7.78
C ASN A 66 -6.86 1.03 -8.77
N ASP A 67 -5.60 0.99 -8.32
CA ASP A 67 -4.46 0.90 -9.26
C ASP A 67 -4.43 -0.44 -9.99
N PHE A 68 -4.76 -1.52 -9.27
CA PHE A 68 -4.85 -2.86 -9.86
C PHE A 68 -6.04 -2.97 -10.82
N ASN A 69 -7.21 -2.45 -10.43
CA ASN A 69 -8.39 -2.49 -11.29
C ASN A 69 -8.20 -1.66 -12.56
N GLN A 70 -7.61 -0.46 -12.46
CA GLN A 70 -7.31 0.38 -13.62
C GLN A 70 -6.30 -0.26 -14.57
N ALA A 71 -5.26 -0.92 -14.03
CA ALA A 71 -4.29 -1.64 -14.85
C ALA A 71 -4.95 -2.83 -15.58
N ILE A 72 -5.86 -3.54 -14.91
CA ILE A 72 -6.62 -4.65 -15.50
C ILE A 72 -7.56 -4.13 -16.60
N GLU A 73 -8.35 -3.09 -16.32
CA GLU A 73 -9.26 -2.47 -17.30
C GLU A 73 -8.51 -2.02 -18.54
N LYS A 74 -7.38 -1.33 -18.38
CA LYS A 74 -6.55 -0.89 -19.50
C LYS A 74 -6.07 -2.06 -20.37
N HIS A 75 -5.70 -3.19 -19.76
CA HIS A 75 -5.29 -4.37 -20.52
C HIS A 75 -6.45 -4.99 -21.31
N PHE A 76 -7.66 -5.00 -20.74
CA PHE A 76 -8.84 -5.46 -21.49
C PHE A 76 -9.18 -4.54 -22.66
N ASP A 77 -9.06 -3.23 -22.50
CA ASP A 77 -9.26 -2.26 -23.58
C ASP A 77 -8.24 -2.46 -24.71
N GLU A 78 -6.96 -2.65 -24.39
CA GLU A 78 -5.91 -2.93 -25.37
C GLU A 78 -6.17 -4.22 -26.15
N ILE A 79 -6.58 -5.29 -25.48
CA ILE A 79 -6.92 -6.57 -26.12
C ILE A 79 -8.11 -6.40 -27.05
N THR A 80 -9.15 -5.70 -26.60
CA THR A 80 -10.36 -5.46 -27.40
C THR A 80 -10.02 -4.70 -28.68
N PHE A 81 -9.22 -3.64 -28.58
CA PHE A 81 -8.74 -2.88 -29.72
C PHE A 81 -7.94 -3.73 -30.73
N GLN A 82 -7.10 -4.65 -30.25
CA GLN A 82 -6.35 -5.57 -31.13
C GLN A 82 -7.28 -6.54 -31.87
N ILE A 83 -8.33 -7.04 -31.19
CA ILE A 83 -9.34 -7.92 -31.79
C ILE A 83 -10.10 -7.16 -32.89
N ASP A 84 -10.50 -5.92 -32.63
CA ASP A 84 -11.23 -5.10 -33.59
C ASP A 84 -10.40 -4.86 -34.86
N ILE A 85 -9.13 -4.43 -34.71
CA ILE A 85 -8.21 -4.26 -35.84
C ILE A 85 -8.04 -5.57 -36.62
N HIS A 86 -7.89 -6.70 -35.93
CA HIS A 86 -7.71 -7.98 -36.60
C HIS A 86 -8.95 -8.38 -37.39
N THR A 87 -10.13 -8.11 -36.84
CA THR A 87 -11.42 -8.40 -37.46
C THR A 87 -11.63 -7.55 -38.70
N GLU A 88 -11.35 -6.25 -38.63
CA GLU A 88 -11.42 -5.34 -39.79
C GLU A 88 -10.52 -5.82 -40.94
N ARG A 89 -9.27 -6.19 -40.64
CA ARG A 89 -8.33 -6.72 -41.65
C ARG A 89 -8.82 -8.02 -42.28
N LEU A 90 -9.48 -8.89 -41.51
CA LEU A 90 -10.05 -10.12 -42.05
C LEU A 90 -11.24 -9.82 -42.97
N ILE A 91 -12.07 -8.84 -42.62
CA ILE A 91 -13.17 -8.38 -43.47
C ILE A 91 -12.64 -7.81 -44.79
N GLU A 92 -11.59 -6.99 -44.74
CA GLU A 92 -10.93 -6.47 -45.95
C GLU A 92 -10.44 -7.60 -46.85
N LYS A 93 -9.71 -8.58 -46.32
CA LYS A 93 -9.25 -9.75 -47.08
C LYS A 93 -10.37 -10.56 -47.71
N ILE A 94 -11.49 -10.74 -46.99
CA ILE A 94 -12.66 -11.44 -47.52
C ILE A 94 -13.25 -10.65 -48.71
N ASN A 95 -13.28 -9.33 -48.61
CA ASN A 95 -13.82 -8.48 -49.67
C ASN A 95 -12.91 -8.44 -50.89
N GLU A 96 -11.58 -8.36 -50.71
CA GLU A 96 -10.60 -8.47 -51.79
C GLU A 96 -10.78 -9.79 -52.56
N TYR A 97 -10.83 -10.91 -51.83
CA TYR A 97 -11.04 -12.23 -52.44
C TYR A 97 -12.39 -12.35 -53.18
N ARG A 98 -13.44 -11.70 -52.67
CA ARG A 98 -14.74 -11.65 -53.36
C ARG A 98 -14.68 -10.90 -54.68
N ILE A 99 -13.92 -9.80 -54.74
CA ILE A 99 -13.74 -9.02 -55.97
C ILE A 99 -12.99 -9.87 -57.00
N GLU A 100 -11.90 -10.52 -56.59
CA GLU A 100 -11.12 -11.42 -57.46
C GLU A 100 -11.93 -12.58 -58.05
N LEU A 101 -12.99 -13.04 -57.38
CA LEU A 101 -13.86 -14.11 -57.88
C LEU A 101 -14.93 -13.65 -58.87
N ILE A 102 -15.23 -12.35 -58.91
CA ILE A 102 -16.30 -11.77 -59.75
C ILE A 102 -15.72 -11.19 -61.05
N GLU A 103 -14.44 -10.81 -61.05
CA GLU A 103 -13.66 -10.42 -62.24
C GLU A 103 -13.13 -11.64 -63.02
#